data_AF-A0A7V2E9U8-F1
#
_entry.id   AF-A0A7V2E9U8-F1
#
_cell.length_a   1.000
_cell.length_b   1.000
_cell.length_c   1.000
_cell.angle_alpha   90.00
_cell.angle_beta   90.00
_cell.angle_gamma   90.00
#
_symmetry.space_group_name_H-M   'P 1'
#
loop_
_entity.id
_entity.type
_entity.pdbx_description
1 polymer ?
#
loop_
_entity_poly.entity_id
_entity_poly.type
_entity_poly.pdbx_seq_one_letter_code
_entity_poly.pdbx_strand_id
1 'polypeptide(L)'
;MAEVPAMRVMLVVSDGKYQGTVVEIKRDLFLIGNDPACQLRINAPGISRQHCAIVTRTNKVFVRNLGTGEAIVQVNDQPVGPGEEVPLHANDRLIIGPAKFKVQFKEKQLHQRDAEEWALKALDQAFQHTEEETERADPLSRALEARPSSAADAAAQILAQFALQRGVVRGRLRIGEEQGVTTIRFNDIHLVEEAEIQSIRRELLQAVQRPRMRVLLDFKNIRRMSSTAAEMIREVYHLVTSNQGKLALCRVRPELLAGLDEAGLLKLIRHFRDKHAALQAEW
;
A
#
# COMPACT_ATOMS: atom_id res chain seq x y z
N MET A 1 4.85 -12.43 -16.32
CA MET A 1 4.31 -13.51 -15.45
C MET A 1 3.59 -12.85 -14.29
N ALA A 2 2.31 -13.18 -14.07
CA ALA A 2 1.45 -12.51 -13.10
C ALA A 2 1.94 -12.72 -11.66
N GLU A 3 2.20 -11.64 -10.93
CA GLU A 3 2.46 -11.70 -9.49
C GLU A 3 1.11 -11.65 -8.76
N VAL A 4 0.82 -12.73 -8.02
CA VAL A 4 -0.48 -12.95 -7.36
C VAL A 4 -0.52 -12.10 -6.08
N PRO A 5 -1.66 -11.46 -5.71
CA PRO A 5 -1.75 -10.55 -4.57
C PRO A 5 -1.14 -11.12 -3.30
N ALA A 6 -0.30 -10.33 -2.62
CA ALA A 6 0.33 -10.70 -1.36
C ALA A 6 -0.77 -11.09 -0.34
N MET A 7 -0.90 -12.37 -0.05
CA MET A 7 -1.91 -12.89 0.88
C MET A 7 -1.37 -12.83 2.31
N ARG A 8 -2.17 -12.32 3.26
CA ARG A 8 -1.86 -12.46 4.67
C ARG A 8 -2.44 -13.76 5.20
N VAL A 9 -1.56 -14.59 5.74
CA VAL A 9 -1.95 -15.85 6.36
C VAL A 9 -2.14 -15.63 7.85
N MET A 10 -3.26 -16.11 8.36
CA MET A 10 -3.62 -16.10 9.78
C MET A 10 -3.94 -17.52 10.22
N LEU A 11 -3.38 -17.93 11.36
CA LEU A 11 -3.81 -19.11 12.08
C LEU A 11 -4.72 -18.68 13.22
N VAL A 12 -6.00 -19.04 13.13
CA VAL A 12 -6.98 -18.74 14.19
C VAL A 12 -7.10 -19.95 15.08
N VAL A 13 -6.78 -19.83 16.37
CA VAL A 13 -6.93 -20.91 17.33
C VAL A 13 -8.40 -21.31 17.39
N SER A 14 -8.72 -22.57 17.08
CA SER A 14 -10.09 -23.04 16.93
C SER A 14 -10.67 -23.68 18.20
N ASP A 15 -9.82 -24.00 19.19
CA ASP A 15 -10.20 -24.77 20.38
C ASP A 15 -9.29 -24.45 21.59
N GLY A 16 -9.74 -24.79 22.80
CA GLY A 16 -8.99 -24.65 24.06
C GLY A 16 -8.98 -23.24 24.64
N LYS A 17 -8.12 -23.03 25.66
CA LYS A 17 -8.03 -21.77 26.45
C LYS A 17 -7.81 -20.50 25.61
N TYR A 18 -7.19 -20.64 24.44
CA TYR A 18 -6.83 -19.53 23.56
C TYR A 18 -7.73 -19.42 22.33
N GLN A 19 -8.88 -20.10 22.32
CA GLN A 19 -9.83 -20.06 21.20
C GLN A 19 -10.13 -18.63 20.75
N GLY A 20 -10.12 -18.40 19.43
CA GLY A 20 -10.32 -17.08 18.81
C GLY A 20 -9.05 -16.24 18.69
N THR A 21 -7.95 -16.63 19.34
CA THR A 21 -6.66 -15.94 19.18
C THR A 21 -6.16 -16.06 17.74
N VAL A 22 -5.71 -14.95 17.18
CA VAL A 22 -5.17 -14.89 15.82
C VAL A 22 -3.65 -14.79 15.87
N VAL A 23 -2.98 -15.71 15.18
CA VAL A 23 -1.54 -15.65 14.92
C VAL A 23 -1.32 -15.24 13.47
N GLU A 24 -0.79 -14.03 13.26
CA GLU A 24 -0.44 -13.52 11.93
C GLU A 24 0.94 -14.04 11.50
N ILE A 25 1.03 -14.64 10.32
CA ILE A 25 2.29 -15.12 9.74
C ILE A 25 2.98 -13.95 9.05
N LYS A 26 4.03 -13.43 9.68
CA LYS A 26 4.74 -12.19 9.25
C LYS A 26 6.04 -12.43 8.48
N ARG A 27 6.41 -13.69 8.24
CA ARG A 27 7.69 -14.08 7.61
C ARG A 27 7.45 -15.25 6.65
N ASP A 28 8.27 -15.33 5.60
CA ASP A 28 8.17 -16.40 4.59
C ASP A 28 8.48 -17.78 5.19
N LEU A 29 9.36 -17.83 6.18
CA LEU A 29 9.61 -18.99 7.03
C LEU A 29 9.19 -18.66 8.46
N PHE A 30 8.10 -19.26 8.92
CA PHE A 30 7.55 -19.06 10.25
C PHE A 30 7.61 -20.35 11.05
N LEU A 31 8.54 -20.41 12.01
CA LEU A 31 8.83 -21.58 12.82
C LEU A 31 7.86 -21.73 13.99
N ILE A 32 7.38 -22.96 14.16
CA ILE A 32 6.50 -23.39 15.24
C ILE A 32 7.19 -24.53 16.00
N GLY A 33 7.30 -24.40 17.31
CA GLY A 33 7.98 -25.38 18.16
C GLY A 33 8.03 -24.93 19.61
N ASN A 34 8.86 -25.56 20.44
CA ASN A 34 9.02 -25.16 21.85
C ASN A 34 10.23 -24.22 22.09
N ASP A 35 11.11 -24.09 21.10
CA ASP A 35 12.34 -23.31 21.23
C ASP A 35 12.06 -21.79 21.26
N PRO A 36 12.82 -21.01 22.06
CA PRO A 36 12.71 -19.54 22.07
C PRO A 36 12.88 -18.87 20.70
N ALA A 37 13.58 -19.49 19.75
CA ALA A 37 13.75 -18.99 18.39
C ALA A 37 12.50 -19.14 17.51
N CYS A 38 11.50 -19.92 17.92
CA CYS A 38 10.25 -20.10 17.16
C CYS A 38 9.33 -18.88 17.33
N GLN A 39 8.70 -18.46 16.23
CA GLN A 39 7.78 -17.31 16.24
C GLN A 39 6.46 -17.65 16.92
N LEU A 40 6.01 -18.90 16.81
CA LEU A 40 4.92 -19.45 17.62
C LEU A 40 5.47 -20.55 18.52
N ARG A 41 5.38 -20.31 19.83
CA ARG A 41 5.84 -21.25 20.85
C ARG A 41 4.68 -22.07 21.38
N ILE A 42 4.76 -23.38 21.23
CA ILE A 42 3.80 -24.34 21.78
C ILE A 42 4.51 -25.15 22.86
N ASN A 43 4.23 -24.82 24.11
CA ASN A 43 4.80 -25.52 25.27
C ASN A 43 3.87 -26.67 25.65
N ALA A 44 3.95 -27.78 24.90
CA ALA A 44 3.18 -28.98 25.16
C ALA A 44 4.06 -30.25 25.02
N PRO A 45 3.70 -31.36 25.69
CA PRO A 45 4.40 -32.64 25.53
C PRO A 45 4.47 -33.07 24.06
N GLY A 46 5.59 -33.67 23.66
CA GLY A 46 5.81 -34.19 22.31
C GLY A 46 6.16 -33.16 21.23
N ILE A 47 6.02 -31.85 21.50
CA ILE A 47 6.41 -30.79 20.55
C ILE A 47 7.94 -30.63 20.53
N SER A 48 8.53 -30.71 19.34
CA SER A 48 9.98 -30.55 19.11
C SER A 48 10.44 -29.09 19.24
N ARG A 49 11.77 -28.87 19.36
CA ARG A 49 12.38 -27.52 19.38
C ARG A 49 11.97 -26.68 18.17
N GLN A 50 12.12 -27.25 16.98
CA GLN A 50 11.56 -26.76 15.72
C GLN A 50 10.69 -27.88 15.16
N HIS A 51 9.37 -27.78 15.33
CA HIS A 51 8.46 -28.89 15.09
C HIS A 51 7.83 -28.82 13.70
N CYS A 52 7.40 -27.66 13.27
CA CYS A 52 6.98 -27.44 11.89
C CYS A 52 7.22 -25.99 11.50
N ALA A 53 7.04 -25.70 10.21
CA ALA A 53 7.10 -24.36 9.68
C ALA A 53 5.91 -24.08 8.78
N ILE A 54 5.40 -22.86 8.83
CA ILE A 54 4.60 -22.31 7.74
C ILE A 54 5.58 -21.68 6.74
N VAL A 55 5.49 -22.13 5.50
CA VAL A 55 6.36 -21.71 4.41
C VAL A 55 5.52 -21.00 3.36
N THR A 56 5.84 -19.75 3.08
CA THR A 56 5.20 -18.96 2.02
C THR A 56 6.17 -18.83 0.84
N ARG A 57 5.79 -19.36 -0.32
CA ARG A 57 6.60 -19.31 -1.57
C ARG A 57 5.67 -19.12 -2.75
N THR A 58 6.03 -18.25 -3.69
CA THR A 58 5.28 -18.06 -4.96
C THR A 58 3.76 -17.91 -4.74
N ASN A 59 3.39 -17.17 -3.69
CA ASN A 59 2.02 -16.93 -3.22
C ASN A 59 1.20 -18.18 -2.86
N LYS A 60 1.87 -19.31 -2.60
CA LYS A 60 1.32 -20.51 -2.00
C LYS A 60 1.87 -20.64 -0.58
N VAL A 61 1.06 -21.26 0.27
CA VAL A 61 1.38 -21.45 1.67
C VAL A 61 1.38 -22.92 1.93
N PHE A 62 2.41 -23.39 2.62
CA PHE A 62 2.59 -24.78 2.94
C PHE A 62 2.85 -24.91 4.43
N VAL A 63 2.42 -26.03 5.01
CA VAL A 63 2.99 -26.50 6.26
C VAL A 63 4.06 -27.53 5.94
N ARG A 64 5.24 -27.35 6.53
CA ARG A 64 6.33 -28.32 6.46
C ARG A 64 6.57 -28.89 7.84
N ASN A 65 6.46 -30.21 7.97
CA ASN A 65 6.81 -30.86 9.22
C ASN A 65 8.35 -30.99 9.31
N LEU A 66 8.93 -30.38 10.35
CA LEU A 66 10.38 -30.38 10.60
C LEU A 66 10.76 -31.33 11.73
N GLY A 67 9.78 -31.73 12.54
CA GLY A 67 9.97 -32.49 13.74
C GLY A 67 10.05 -33.98 13.46
N THR A 68 10.88 -34.65 14.23
CA THR A 68 10.87 -36.11 14.42
C THR A 68 10.23 -36.49 15.76
N GLY A 69 9.57 -35.53 16.42
CA GLY A 69 8.93 -35.73 17.72
C GLY A 69 7.61 -36.51 17.64
N GLU A 70 7.06 -36.85 18.81
CA GLU A 70 5.83 -37.63 18.93
C GLU A 70 4.56 -36.86 18.57
N ALA A 71 4.58 -35.52 18.70
CA ALA A 71 3.43 -34.71 18.33
C ALA A 71 3.19 -34.74 16.83
N ILE A 72 1.92 -34.88 16.43
CA ILE A 72 1.52 -34.95 15.03
C ILE A 72 1.33 -33.56 14.43
N VAL A 73 1.56 -33.47 13.13
CA VAL A 73 1.11 -32.36 12.29
C VAL A 73 0.04 -32.90 11.35
N GLN A 74 -1.14 -32.30 11.30
CA GLN A 74 -2.23 -32.73 10.42
C GLN A 74 -2.90 -31.55 9.71
N VAL A 75 -3.30 -31.76 8.45
CA VAL A 75 -4.12 -30.83 7.66
C VAL A 75 -5.39 -31.55 7.26
N ASN A 76 -6.56 -31.02 7.64
CA ASN A 76 -7.86 -31.61 7.34
C ASN A 76 -7.93 -33.12 7.67
N ASP A 77 -7.49 -33.47 8.88
CA ASP A 77 -7.44 -34.83 9.43
C ASP A 77 -6.44 -35.77 8.73
N GLN A 78 -5.63 -35.28 7.79
CA GLN A 78 -4.54 -36.04 7.16
C GLN A 78 -3.19 -35.71 7.79
N PRO A 79 -2.39 -36.71 8.22
CA PRO A 79 -1.07 -36.47 8.80
C PRO A 79 -0.05 -36.01 7.76
N VAL A 80 0.84 -35.11 8.20
CA VAL A 80 1.99 -34.62 7.43
C VAL A 80 3.25 -35.29 7.99
N GLY A 81 3.88 -36.17 7.21
CA GLY A 81 5.05 -36.93 7.64
C GLY A 81 6.29 -36.04 7.89
N PRO A 82 7.28 -36.50 8.67
CA PRO A 82 8.52 -35.76 8.89
C PRO A 82 9.22 -35.41 7.58
N GLY A 83 9.55 -34.13 7.39
CA GLY A 83 10.17 -33.62 6.16
C GLY A 83 9.20 -33.32 5.02
N GLU A 84 7.95 -33.76 5.11
CA GLU A 84 6.90 -33.54 4.12
C GLU A 84 6.39 -32.10 4.16
N GLU A 85 5.98 -31.60 2.99
CA GLU A 85 5.42 -30.26 2.79
C GLU A 85 4.04 -30.40 2.12
N VAL A 86 3.00 -29.86 2.76
CA VAL A 86 1.60 -29.96 2.30
C VAL A 86 1.02 -28.55 2.10
N PRO A 87 0.35 -28.27 0.97
CA PRO A 87 -0.27 -26.97 0.73
C PRO A 87 -1.44 -26.70 1.67
N LEU A 88 -1.51 -25.47 2.19
CA LEU A 88 -2.61 -24.98 3.01
C LEU A 88 -3.53 -24.07 2.18
N HIS A 89 -4.84 -24.25 2.37
CA HIS A 89 -5.91 -23.50 1.73
C HIS A 89 -6.81 -22.81 2.76
N ALA A 90 -7.62 -21.87 2.29
CA ALA A 90 -8.49 -21.11 3.15
C ALA A 90 -9.52 -22.01 3.83
N ASN A 91 -9.66 -21.83 5.14
CA ASN A 91 -10.49 -22.60 6.06
C ASN A 91 -9.99 -24.01 6.40
N ASP A 92 -8.79 -24.39 5.97
CA ASP A 92 -8.19 -25.66 6.37
C ASP A 92 -8.04 -25.75 7.90
N ARG A 93 -8.17 -26.96 8.41
CA ARG A 93 -7.93 -27.29 9.82
C ARG A 93 -6.49 -27.79 9.96
N LEU A 94 -5.66 -27.02 10.65
CA LEU A 94 -4.28 -27.37 10.93
C LEU A 94 -4.16 -27.77 12.40
N ILE A 95 -3.66 -28.98 12.66
CA ILE A 95 -3.41 -29.51 14.01
C ILE A 95 -1.90 -29.68 14.19
N ILE A 96 -1.37 -29.17 15.30
CA ILE A 96 0.03 -29.28 15.68
C ILE A 96 0.09 -29.72 17.14
N GLY A 97 0.31 -31.02 17.38
CA GLY A 97 0.12 -31.64 18.69
C GLY A 97 -1.27 -31.32 19.25
N PRO A 98 -1.39 -30.75 20.47
CA PRO A 98 -2.69 -30.41 21.05
C PRO A 98 -3.30 -29.11 20.50
N ALA A 99 -2.55 -28.32 19.72
CA ALA A 99 -3.01 -27.04 19.23
C ALA A 99 -3.79 -27.20 17.92
N LYS A 100 -5.01 -26.66 17.88
CA LYS A 100 -5.89 -26.69 16.70
C LYS A 100 -6.05 -25.28 16.15
N PHE A 101 -5.89 -25.15 14.84
CA PHE A 101 -5.98 -23.89 14.12
C PHE A 101 -6.91 -24.02 12.92
N LYS A 102 -7.58 -22.92 12.59
CA LYS A 102 -8.23 -22.70 11.32
C LYS A 102 -7.38 -21.73 10.50
N VAL A 103 -6.97 -22.15 9.30
CA VAL A 103 -6.20 -21.32 8.39
C VAL A 103 -7.14 -20.30 7.76
N GLN A 104 -6.81 -19.03 7.86
CA GLN A 104 -7.52 -17.95 7.19
C GLN A 104 -6.54 -17.17 6.34
N PHE A 105 -6.99 -16.87 5.13
CA PHE A 105 -6.30 -15.96 4.24
C PHE A 105 -7.12 -14.70 4.22
N LYS A 106 -6.47 -13.59 4.56
CA LYS A 106 -7.00 -12.30 4.16
C LYS A 106 -6.18 -11.89 2.95
N GLU A 107 -6.87 -11.47 1.89
CA GLU A 107 -6.23 -10.55 0.98
C GLU A 107 -5.59 -9.48 1.86
N LYS A 108 -4.28 -9.26 1.70
CA LYS A 108 -3.76 -7.96 2.05
C LYS A 108 -4.66 -7.07 1.18
N GLN A 109 -5.64 -6.40 1.79
CA GLN A 109 -6.20 -5.23 1.14
C GLN A 109 -4.94 -4.43 0.88
N LEU A 110 -4.47 -4.48 -0.37
CA LEU A 110 -3.44 -3.62 -0.85
C LEU A 110 -4.02 -2.28 -0.46
N HIS A 111 -3.47 -1.68 0.61
CA HIS A 111 -3.65 -0.25 0.77
C HIS A 111 -3.29 0.25 -0.61
N GLN A 112 -4.26 0.89 -1.26
CA GLN A 112 -4.30 1.23 -2.68
C GLN A 112 -2.93 1.47 -3.33
N ARG A 113 -2.00 2.04 -2.55
CA ARG A 113 -0.55 2.18 -2.69
C ARG A 113 0.28 0.97 -3.16
N ASP A 114 0.18 -0.24 -2.61
CA ASP A 114 1.08 -1.35 -3.00
C ASP A 114 0.75 -1.86 -4.42
N ALA A 115 -0.54 -1.86 -4.78
CA ALA A 115 -1.02 -2.16 -6.13
C ALA A 115 -0.70 -1.02 -7.10
N GLU A 116 -0.78 0.22 -6.64
CA GLU A 116 -0.41 1.41 -7.40
C GLU A 116 1.11 1.45 -7.66
N GLU A 117 1.94 1.10 -6.68
CA GLU A 117 3.41 1.10 -6.78
C GLU A 117 3.92 -0.03 -7.69
N TRP A 118 3.28 -1.21 -7.65
CA TRP A 118 3.56 -2.27 -8.63
C TRP A 118 3.09 -1.90 -10.04
N ALA A 119 1.89 -1.32 -10.17
CA ALA A 119 1.41 -0.82 -11.46
C ALA A 119 2.32 0.28 -12.03
N LEU A 120 2.85 1.16 -11.18
CA LEU A 120 3.83 2.19 -11.56
C LEU A 120 5.15 1.59 -12.02
N LYS A 121 5.68 0.57 -11.33
CA LYS A 121 6.92 -0.11 -11.76
C LYS A 121 6.72 -0.93 -13.04
N ALA A 122 5.56 -1.55 -13.22
CA ALA A 122 5.21 -2.27 -14.44
C ALA A 122 5.00 -1.32 -15.63
N LEU A 123 4.43 -0.14 -15.39
CA LEU A 123 4.33 0.94 -16.37
C LEU A 123 5.71 1.49 -16.73
N ASP A 124 6.58 1.77 -15.76
CA ASP A 124 7.95 2.26 -16.01
C ASP A 124 8.77 1.28 -16.88
N GLN A 125 8.64 -0.02 -16.63
CA GLN A 125 9.26 -1.07 -17.46
C GLN A 125 8.66 -1.17 -18.87
N ALA A 126 7.36 -0.89 -19.03
CA ALA A 126 6.73 -0.82 -20.36
C ALA A 126 7.14 0.46 -21.12
N PHE A 127 7.32 1.58 -20.42
CA PHE A 127 7.77 2.85 -21.00
C PHE A 127 9.24 2.81 -21.45
N GLN A 128 10.12 2.09 -20.74
CA GLN A 128 11.51 1.89 -21.17
C GLN A 128 11.68 1.04 -22.44
N HIS A 129 10.65 0.32 -22.87
CA HIS A 129 10.66 -0.47 -24.11
C HIS A 129 9.91 0.16 -25.29
N THR A 130 9.45 1.42 -25.15
CA THR A 130 8.66 2.09 -26.20
C THR A 130 9.24 3.44 -26.63
N GLU A 131 10.47 3.78 -26.23
CA GLU A 131 11.14 5.02 -26.69
C GLU A 131 11.71 4.95 -28.11
N GLU A 132 11.65 3.78 -28.76
CA GLU A 132 11.91 3.65 -30.20
C GLU A 132 10.65 3.19 -30.93
N GLU A 133 9.59 4.01 -30.97
CA GLU A 133 8.75 4.17 -32.18
C GLU A 133 7.66 5.24 -32.00
N THR A 134 7.95 6.39 -32.61
CA THR A 134 7.04 7.29 -33.36
C THR A 134 5.96 8.12 -32.67
N GLU A 135 6.12 9.42 -32.92
CA GLU A 135 5.18 10.52 -32.82
C GLU A 135 3.78 10.23 -33.43
N ARG A 136 2.79 10.95 -32.88
CA ARG A 136 1.41 11.17 -33.34
C ARG A 136 0.36 10.10 -33.00
N ALA A 137 -0.06 10.09 -31.72
CA ALA A 137 -1.45 10.25 -31.27
C ALA A 137 -1.54 9.91 -29.76
N ASP A 138 -2.25 10.73 -28.98
CA ASP A 138 -2.45 10.54 -27.54
C ASP A 138 -3.05 9.14 -27.23
N PRO A 139 -2.34 8.25 -26.50
CA PRO A 139 -2.80 6.89 -26.18
C PRO A 139 -4.16 6.86 -25.46
N LEU A 140 -4.46 7.91 -24.70
CA LEU A 140 -5.71 8.05 -23.95
C LEU A 140 -6.91 8.22 -24.90
N SER A 141 -6.71 8.93 -26.02
CA SER A 141 -7.74 9.18 -27.02
C SER A 141 -8.11 7.90 -27.80
N ARG A 142 -7.12 7.08 -28.18
CA ARG A 142 -7.36 5.79 -28.84
C ARG A 142 -8.11 4.78 -27.97
N ALA A 143 -7.82 4.75 -26.67
CA ALA A 143 -8.47 3.83 -25.74
C ALA A 143 -9.95 4.15 -25.50
N LEU A 144 -10.33 5.43 -25.62
CA LEU A 144 -11.72 5.90 -25.49
C LEU A 144 -12.55 5.68 -26.77
N GLU A 145 -11.92 5.69 -27.94
CA GLU A 145 -12.59 5.50 -29.25
C GLU A 145 -12.80 4.03 -29.63
N ALA A 146 -12.05 3.10 -29.02
CA ALA A 146 -12.23 1.67 -29.26
C ALA A 146 -13.57 1.19 -28.65
N ARG A 147 -14.48 0.66 -29.48
CA ARG A 147 -15.63 -0.09 -28.95
C ARG A 147 -15.11 -1.38 -28.30
N PRO A 148 -15.48 -1.68 -27.05
CA PRO A 148 -14.95 -2.85 -26.36
C PRO A 148 -15.37 -4.12 -27.10
N SER A 149 -14.38 -4.83 -27.66
CA SER A 149 -14.59 -6.10 -28.37
C SER A 149 -14.34 -7.31 -27.46
N SER A 150 -13.72 -7.05 -26.30
CA SER A 150 -13.35 -8.06 -25.32
C SER A 150 -13.51 -7.56 -23.88
N ALA A 151 -13.57 -8.50 -22.94
CA ALA A 151 -13.54 -8.20 -21.51
C ALA A 151 -12.24 -7.49 -21.08
N ALA A 152 -11.14 -7.70 -21.80
CA ALA A 152 -9.88 -7.01 -21.57
C ALA A 152 -9.96 -5.52 -21.97
N ASP A 153 -10.64 -5.19 -23.07
CA ASP A 153 -10.84 -3.80 -23.51
C ASP A 153 -11.76 -3.04 -22.54
N ALA A 154 -12.83 -3.69 -22.08
CA ALA A 154 -13.72 -3.12 -21.06
C ALA A 154 -12.98 -2.89 -19.74
N ALA A 155 -12.12 -3.83 -19.30
CA ALA A 155 -11.28 -3.66 -18.12
C ALA A 155 -10.26 -2.51 -18.31
N ALA A 156 -9.64 -2.39 -19.49
CA ALA A 156 -8.71 -1.32 -19.81
C ALA A 156 -9.39 0.08 -19.78
N GLN A 157 -10.61 0.20 -20.32
CA GLN A 157 -11.37 1.45 -20.25
C GLN A 157 -11.77 1.81 -18.82
N ILE A 158 -12.23 0.84 -18.03
CA ILE A 158 -12.56 1.04 -16.62
C ILE A 158 -11.31 1.50 -15.86
N LEU A 159 -10.16 0.85 -16.08
CA LEU A 159 -8.89 1.21 -15.45
C LEU A 159 -8.40 2.60 -15.89
N ALA A 160 -8.53 2.96 -17.18
CA ALA A 160 -8.18 4.29 -17.68
C ALA A 160 -9.06 5.38 -17.06
N GLN A 161 -10.36 5.12 -16.92
CA GLN A 161 -11.30 6.01 -16.25
C GLN A 161 -10.96 6.18 -14.75
N PHE A 162 -10.56 5.10 -14.07
CA PHE A 162 -10.07 5.16 -12.69
C PHE A 162 -8.73 5.90 -12.56
N ALA A 163 -7.82 5.77 -13.53
CA ALA A 163 -6.53 6.46 -13.53
C ALA A 163 -6.72 7.98 -13.65
N LEU A 164 -7.65 8.43 -14.50
CA LEU A 164 -8.03 9.85 -14.62
C LEU A 164 -8.58 10.41 -13.30
N GLN A 165 -9.42 9.65 -12.60
CA GLN A 165 -9.97 10.08 -11.29
C GLN A 165 -8.92 10.12 -10.17
N ARG A 166 -7.86 9.32 -10.26
CA ARG A 166 -6.86 9.23 -9.21
C ARG A 166 -5.64 10.13 -9.43
N GLY A 167 -5.38 10.58 -10.65
CA GLY A 167 -4.20 11.37 -11.01
C GLY A 167 -2.97 10.50 -11.31
N VAL A 168 -2.03 11.05 -12.07
CA VAL A 168 -0.75 10.43 -12.45
C VAL A 168 0.20 10.48 -11.25
N VAL A 169 0.84 9.35 -10.93
CA VAL A 169 1.88 9.33 -9.90
C VAL A 169 3.21 9.68 -10.53
N ARG A 170 3.88 10.68 -9.96
CA ARG A 170 5.23 11.11 -10.34
C ARG A 170 6.06 11.10 -9.07
N GLY A 171 7.03 10.18 -9.00
CA GLY A 171 7.86 10.00 -7.82
C GLY A 171 7.04 9.76 -6.55
N ARG A 172 7.23 10.62 -5.54
CA ARG A 172 6.56 10.53 -4.23
C ARG A 172 5.26 11.32 -4.17
N LEU A 173 4.83 11.89 -5.29
CA LEU A 173 3.61 12.67 -5.42
C LEU A 173 2.61 11.99 -6.35
N ARG A 174 1.33 12.16 -6.02
CA ARG A 174 0.22 11.81 -6.90
C ARG A 174 -0.48 13.08 -7.33
N ILE A 175 -0.40 13.40 -8.62
CA ILE A 175 -0.88 14.65 -9.21
C ILE A 175 -2.07 14.33 -10.10
N GLY A 176 -3.24 14.85 -9.75
CA GLY A 176 -4.43 14.78 -10.56
C GLY A 176 -4.97 16.17 -10.85
N GLU A 177 -5.80 16.27 -11.88
CA GLU A 177 -6.55 17.49 -12.18
C GLU A 177 -8.03 17.17 -12.08
N GLU A 178 -8.75 17.89 -11.22
CA GLU A 178 -10.18 17.68 -10.99
C GLU A 178 -10.86 19.03 -10.84
N GLN A 179 -11.90 19.29 -11.65
CA GLN A 179 -12.68 20.55 -11.62
C GLN A 179 -11.80 21.81 -11.77
N GLY A 180 -10.74 21.75 -12.59
CA GLY A 180 -9.79 22.86 -12.79
C GLY A 180 -8.85 23.11 -11.61
N VAL A 181 -8.82 22.19 -10.63
CA VAL A 181 -7.90 22.22 -9.48
C VAL A 181 -6.88 21.10 -9.64
N THR A 182 -5.60 21.47 -9.65
CA THR A 182 -4.50 20.51 -9.58
C THR A 182 -4.39 19.99 -8.15
N THR A 183 -4.84 18.77 -7.92
CA THR A 183 -4.73 18.09 -6.63
C THR A 183 -3.39 17.35 -6.55
N ILE A 184 -2.56 17.71 -5.58
CA ILE A 184 -1.29 17.04 -5.31
C ILE A 184 -1.38 16.33 -3.97
N ARG A 185 -1.28 15.01 -3.98
CA ARG A 185 -1.30 14.16 -2.79
C ARG A 185 0.09 13.61 -2.52
N PHE A 186 0.48 13.63 -1.25
CA PHE A 186 1.71 12.99 -0.80
C PHE A 186 1.52 11.47 -0.65
N ASN A 187 2.42 10.70 -1.26
CA ASN A 187 2.49 9.24 -1.11
C ASN A 187 3.28 8.81 0.13
N ASP A 188 3.91 9.75 0.82
CA ASP A 188 4.64 9.47 2.05
C ASP A 188 3.71 9.49 3.27
N ILE A 189 4.11 8.79 4.32
CA ILE A 189 3.41 8.79 5.63
C ILE A 189 4.09 9.76 6.60
N HIS A 190 5.41 9.93 6.47
CA HIS A 190 6.24 10.73 7.34
C HIS A 190 7.13 11.63 6.48
N LEU A 191 6.98 12.95 6.61
CA LEU A 191 7.84 13.92 5.93
C LEU A 191 8.88 14.44 6.93
N VAL A 192 9.85 13.60 7.28
CA VAL A 192 10.80 13.89 8.37
C VAL A 192 12.25 13.90 7.89
N GLU A 193 12.60 13.02 6.94
CA GLU A 193 13.97 12.89 6.46
C GLU A 193 14.31 13.96 5.42
N GLU A 194 15.39 14.71 5.66
CA GLU A 194 15.79 15.87 4.86
C GLU A 194 15.98 15.51 3.37
N ALA A 195 16.65 14.40 3.06
CA ALA A 195 16.89 13.97 1.69
C ALA A 195 15.59 13.69 0.92
N GLU A 196 14.60 13.09 1.59
CA GLU A 196 13.29 12.80 1.02
C GLU A 196 12.50 14.09 0.78
N ILE A 197 12.53 15.01 1.75
CA ILE A 197 11.89 16.34 1.66
C ILE A 197 12.47 17.12 0.48
N GLN A 198 13.79 17.10 0.28
CA GLN A 198 14.43 17.76 -0.87
C GLN A 198 14.01 17.15 -2.21
N SER A 199 13.76 15.84 -2.28
CA SER A 199 13.22 15.21 -3.49
C SER A 199 11.79 15.66 -3.77
N ILE A 200 10.93 15.61 -2.75
CA ILE A 200 9.52 16.04 -2.84
C ILE A 200 9.43 17.52 -3.22
N ARG A 201 10.33 18.35 -2.67
CA ARG A 201 10.44 19.77 -3.00
C ARG A 201 10.64 19.98 -4.50
N ARG A 202 11.61 19.30 -5.12
CA ARG A 202 11.86 19.42 -6.56
C ARG A 202 10.63 19.01 -7.37
N GLU A 203 9.99 17.91 -7.02
CA GLU A 203 8.78 17.42 -7.70
C GLU A 203 7.61 18.40 -7.56
N LEU A 204 7.39 18.96 -6.36
CA LEU A 204 6.35 19.97 -6.11
C LEU A 204 6.59 21.23 -6.94
N LEU A 205 7.81 21.78 -6.89
CA LEU A 205 8.15 23.01 -7.62
C LEU A 205 8.03 22.81 -9.13
N GLN A 206 8.35 21.63 -9.66
CA GLN A 206 8.14 21.30 -11.08
C GLN A 206 6.65 21.18 -11.44
N ALA A 207 5.82 20.67 -10.52
CA ALA A 207 4.39 20.48 -10.76
C ALA A 207 3.60 21.81 -10.80
N VAL A 208 4.08 22.86 -10.14
CA VAL A 208 3.33 24.12 -9.93
C VAL A 208 3.82 25.30 -10.78
N GLN A 209 4.44 25.02 -11.93
CA GLN A 209 5.04 26.06 -12.78
C GLN A 209 4.05 26.85 -13.65
N ARG A 210 2.81 26.36 -13.85
CA ARG A 210 1.85 27.05 -14.74
C ARG A 210 1.28 28.30 -14.04
N PRO A 211 1.02 29.40 -14.78
CA PRO A 211 0.40 30.58 -14.22
C PRO A 211 -1.06 30.31 -13.83
N ARG A 212 -1.56 31.04 -12.82
CA ARG A 212 -2.96 31.02 -12.36
C ARG A 212 -3.50 29.64 -11.98
N MET A 213 -2.63 28.73 -11.55
CA MET A 213 -3.05 27.40 -11.10
C MET A 213 -3.82 27.48 -9.78
N ARG A 214 -4.88 26.68 -9.65
CA ARG A 214 -5.48 26.33 -8.37
C ARG A 214 -4.88 25.01 -7.90
N VAL A 215 -4.11 25.06 -6.82
CA VAL A 215 -3.38 23.89 -6.29
C VAL A 215 -3.98 23.45 -4.96
N LEU A 216 -4.37 22.19 -4.86
CA LEU A 216 -4.86 21.59 -3.61
C LEU A 216 -3.85 20.57 -3.11
N LEU A 217 -3.21 20.86 -1.98
CA LEU A 217 -2.32 19.92 -1.31
C LEU A 217 -3.13 18.99 -0.39
N ASP A 218 -3.01 17.70 -0.62
CA ASP A 218 -3.78 16.67 0.06
C ASP A 218 -2.91 15.87 1.05
N PHE A 219 -3.20 16.07 2.34
CA PHE A 219 -2.47 15.49 3.46
C PHE A 219 -3.01 14.13 3.91
N LYS A 220 -3.91 13.49 3.15
CA LYS A 220 -4.61 12.23 3.50
C LYS A 220 -3.74 11.22 4.24
N ASN A 221 -2.51 11.04 3.80
CA ASN A 221 -1.63 9.98 4.28
C ASN A 221 -0.55 10.44 5.26
N ILE A 222 -0.33 11.75 5.37
CA ILE A 222 0.72 12.31 6.23
C ILE A 222 0.25 12.19 7.67
N ARG A 223 1.08 11.53 8.48
CA ARG A 223 0.87 11.39 9.93
C ARG A 223 1.80 12.27 10.75
N ARG A 224 2.99 12.57 10.22
CA ARG A 224 4.02 13.40 10.86
C ARG A 224 4.79 14.19 9.80
N MET A 225 5.24 15.39 10.15
CA MET A 225 6.16 16.18 9.33
C MET A 225 7.13 16.99 10.19
N SER A 226 8.32 17.27 9.65
CA SER A 226 9.31 18.16 10.26
C SER A 226 9.04 19.63 9.95
N SER A 227 9.76 20.53 10.63
CA SER A 227 9.78 21.96 10.32
C SER A 227 10.26 22.22 8.89
N THR A 228 11.27 21.50 8.40
CA THR A 228 11.74 21.61 7.00
C THR A 228 10.61 21.32 5.99
N ALA A 229 9.77 20.31 6.26
CA ALA A 229 8.66 19.99 5.37
C ALA A 229 7.59 21.10 5.36
N ALA A 230 7.34 21.73 6.51
CA ALA A 230 6.46 22.89 6.60
C ALA A 230 7.03 24.10 5.84
N GLU A 231 8.34 24.34 5.93
CA GLU A 231 9.02 25.38 5.16
C GLU A 231 8.97 25.13 3.65
N MET A 232 9.14 23.88 3.21
CA MET A 232 8.96 23.49 1.80
C MET A 232 7.55 23.84 1.31
N ILE A 233 6.50 23.54 2.09
CA ILE A 233 5.11 23.89 1.72
C ILE A 233 4.93 25.40 1.62
N ARG A 234 5.56 26.17 2.52
CA ARG A 234 5.56 27.63 2.48
C ARG A 234 6.21 28.20 1.23
N GLU A 235 7.34 27.64 0.81
CA GLU A 235 7.98 28.04 -0.44
C GLU A 235 7.07 27.77 -1.65
N VAL A 236 6.45 26.60 -1.71
CA VAL A 236 5.49 26.24 -2.77
C VAL A 236 4.31 27.22 -2.80
N TYR A 237 3.80 27.63 -1.64
CA TYR A 237 2.78 28.67 -1.56
C TYR A 237 3.24 30.00 -2.18
N HIS A 238 4.45 30.47 -1.85
CA HIS A 238 4.99 31.70 -2.42
C HIS A 238 5.16 31.62 -3.94
N LEU A 239 5.63 30.47 -4.46
CA LEU A 239 5.77 30.27 -5.90
C LEU A 239 4.41 30.25 -6.63
N VAL A 240 3.42 29.55 -6.06
CA VAL A 240 2.07 29.50 -6.66
C VAL A 240 1.44 30.89 -6.66
N THR A 241 1.55 31.63 -5.56
CA THR A 241 0.97 32.97 -5.43
C THR A 241 1.71 34.01 -6.28
N SER A 242 3.04 33.93 -6.43
CA SER A 242 3.80 34.81 -7.34
C SER A 242 3.37 34.63 -8.79
N ASN A 243 2.91 33.43 -9.16
CA ASN A 243 2.38 33.11 -10.48
C ASN A 243 0.87 33.39 -10.62
N GLN A 244 0.29 34.24 -9.74
CA GLN A 244 -1.15 34.55 -9.67
C GLN A 244 -2.05 33.33 -9.44
N GLY A 245 -1.46 32.22 -8.98
CA GLY A 245 -2.19 31.02 -8.59
C GLY A 245 -2.70 31.12 -7.16
N LYS A 246 -3.41 30.08 -6.76
CA LYS A 246 -3.95 29.93 -5.41
C LYS A 246 -3.63 28.55 -4.89
N LEU A 247 -3.44 28.44 -3.58
CA LEU A 247 -3.13 27.18 -2.93
C LEU A 247 -4.05 26.97 -1.73
N ALA A 248 -4.52 25.74 -1.56
CA ALA A 248 -5.31 25.30 -0.41
C ALA A 248 -4.80 23.95 0.10
N LEU A 249 -5.11 23.63 1.36
CA LEU A 249 -4.80 22.35 1.98
C LEU A 249 -6.10 21.57 2.25
N CYS A 250 -6.06 20.24 2.19
CA CYS A 250 -7.15 19.42 2.71
C CYS A 250 -6.66 18.20 3.49
N ARG A 251 -7.54 17.69 4.38
CA ARG A 251 -7.28 16.50 5.22
C ARG A 251 -6.03 16.62 6.10
N VAL A 252 -5.76 17.82 6.59
CA VAL A 252 -4.69 18.07 7.56
C VAL A 252 -5.12 17.49 8.91
N ARG A 253 -4.31 16.59 9.47
CA ARG A 253 -4.58 16.00 10.78
C ARG A 253 -4.26 17.00 11.90
N PRO A 254 -4.95 16.94 13.06
CA PRO A 254 -4.71 17.88 14.16
C PRO A 254 -3.24 17.96 14.61
N GLU A 255 -2.52 16.84 14.58
CA GLU A 255 -1.12 16.74 14.99
C GLU A 255 -0.17 17.48 14.05
N LEU A 256 -0.62 17.81 12.83
CA LEU A 256 0.14 18.56 11.84
C LEU A 256 -0.11 20.07 11.91
N LEU A 257 -1.20 20.50 12.57
CA LEU A 257 -1.58 21.91 12.62
C LEU A 257 -0.53 22.76 13.32
N ALA A 258 0.06 22.28 14.41
CA ALA A 258 1.09 23.01 15.14
C ALA A 258 2.29 23.38 14.25
N GLY A 259 2.81 22.43 13.47
CA GLY A 259 3.93 22.68 12.57
C GLY A 259 3.58 23.60 11.39
N LEU A 260 2.34 23.57 10.90
CA LEU A 260 1.88 24.52 9.88
C LEU A 260 1.68 25.93 10.46
N ASP A 261 1.20 26.03 11.69
CA ASP A 261 0.99 27.31 12.36
C ASP A 261 2.32 27.99 12.68
N GLU A 262 3.31 27.22 13.14
CA GLU A 262 4.68 27.69 13.37
C GLU A 262 5.32 28.21 12.07
N ALA A 263 5.07 27.53 10.94
CA ALA A 263 5.46 28.02 9.61
C ALA A 263 4.58 29.18 9.09
N GLY A 264 3.59 29.64 9.84
CA GLY A 264 2.67 30.73 9.48
C GLY A 264 1.65 30.37 8.40
N LEU A 265 1.53 29.09 8.02
CA LEU A 265 0.75 28.65 6.87
C LEU A 265 -0.75 28.66 7.12
N LEU A 266 -1.20 28.39 8.36
CA LEU A 266 -2.63 28.38 8.68
C LEU A 266 -3.30 29.75 8.54
N LYS A 267 -2.51 30.83 8.63
CA LYS A 267 -2.98 32.21 8.42
C LYS A 267 -3.01 32.61 6.94
N LEU A 268 -2.14 32.00 6.13
CA LEU A 268 -1.98 32.33 4.72
C LEU A 268 -2.84 31.46 3.81
N ILE A 269 -3.05 30.20 4.20
CA ILE A 269 -3.63 29.17 3.35
C ILE A 269 -4.94 28.66 3.95
N ARG A 270 -6.00 28.64 3.13
CA ARG A 270 -7.25 27.98 3.53
C ARG A 270 -7.05 26.48 3.61
N HIS A 271 -7.52 25.87 4.69
CA HIS A 271 -7.50 24.43 4.87
C HIS A 271 -8.92 23.88 5.03
N PHE A 272 -9.16 22.70 4.48
CA PHE A 272 -10.46 22.03 4.47
C PHE A 272 -10.39 20.65 5.12
N ARG A 273 -11.50 20.20 5.69
CA ARG A 273 -11.59 18.89 6.34
C ARG A 273 -11.45 17.74 5.34
N ASP A 274 -12.01 17.90 4.15
CA ASP A 274 -11.99 16.89 3.09
C ASP A 274 -11.72 17.51 1.72
N LYS A 275 -11.44 16.65 0.73
CA LYS A 275 -11.13 17.06 -0.64
C LYS A 275 -12.35 17.66 -1.35
N HIS A 276 -13.55 17.13 -1.09
CA HIS A 276 -14.75 17.52 -1.81
C HIS A 276 -15.13 18.97 -1.48
N ALA A 277 -15.12 19.32 -0.19
CA ALA A 277 -15.33 20.68 0.28
C ALA A 277 -14.31 21.66 -0.31
N ALA A 278 -13.04 21.24 -0.42
CA ALA A 278 -12.00 22.07 -1.03
C ALA A 278 -12.23 22.31 -2.52
N LEU A 279 -12.69 21.31 -3.28
CA LEU A 279 -12.95 21.45 -4.71
C LEU A 279 -14.14 22.37 -5.01
N GLN A 280 -15.19 22.31 -4.17
CA GLN A 280 -16.38 23.14 -4.32
C GLN A 280 -16.20 24.57 -3.82
N ALA A 281 -15.26 24.80 -2.88
CA ALA A 281 -15.03 26.13 -2.33
C ALA A 281 -14.33 27.06 -3.32
N GLU A 282 -14.75 28.32 -3.32
CA GLU A 282 -14.05 29.41 -4.00
C GLU A 282 -12.98 29.98 -3.07
N TRP A 283 -11.74 29.57 -3.30
CA TRP A 283 -10.54 30.14 -2.67
C TRP A 283 -9.71 30.79 -3.74
#